data_AF-U6DEU4-F1
#
_entry.id   AF-U6DEU4-F1
#
_cell.length_a   1.000
_cell.length_b   1.000
_cell.length_c   1.000
_cell.angle_alpha   90.00
_cell.angle_beta   90.00
_cell.angle_gamma   90.00
#
_symmetry.space_group_name_H-M   'P 1'
#
loop_
_entity.id
_entity.type
_entity.pdbx_description
1 polymer ?
#
loop_
_entity_poly.entity_id
_entity_poly.type
_entity_poly.pdbx_seq_one_letter_code
_entity_poly.pdbx_strand_id
1 'polypeptide(L)'
;TEIRIKAPKSVISLATGSPNPNTFPFKTAVITIKNGKPIQFDEEMMKRALQYSQSAGIPELLSWLKQLQVKLHNPPTINYPTSQGQMDICITAGSQDGLCKVFEMIINPGDNVLLNEPVYSGTLQA
;
A
#
# COMPACT_ATOMS: atom_id res chain seq x y z
N THR A 1 -0.77 11.98 -12.25
CA THR A 1 0.35 11.57 -11.35
C THR A 1 1.53 11.02 -12.14
N GLU A 2 1.32 10.17 -13.15
CA GLU A 2 2.40 9.64 -13.98
C GLU A 2 3.24 10.70 -14.71
N ILE A 3 2.62 11.77 -15.22
CA ILE A 3 3.33 12.86 -15.91
C ILE A 3 4.37 13.51 -15.00
N ARG A 4 4.05 13.74 -13.71
CA ARG A 4 4.99 14.31 -12.74
C ARG A 4 6.13 13.35 -12.41
N ILE A 5 5.86 12.04 -12.40
CA ILE A 5 6.88 11.01 -12.14
C ILE A 5 7.83 10.84 -13.34
N LYS A 6 7.33 11.02 -14.57
CA LYS A 6 8.10 10.86 -15.82
C LYS A 6 8.70 12.17 -16.37
N ALA A 7 8.32 13.33 -15.83
CA ALA A 7 8.77 14.63 -16.32
C ALA A 7 10.23 14.94 -15.91
N PRO A 8 10.96 15.74 -16.72
CA PRO A 8 12.24 16.30 -16.33
C PRO A 8 12.17 17.09 -15.01
N LYS A 9 13.24 17.06 -14.21
CA LYS A 9 13.31 17.78 -12.92
C LYS A 9 13.13 19.30 -13.04
N SER A 10 13.33 19.86 -14.24
CA SER A 10 13.14 21.29 -14.52
C SER A 10 11.68 21.68 -14.73
N VAL A 11 10.76 20.71 -14.88
CA VAL A 11 9.34 21.01 -15.12
C VAL A 11 8.68 21.49 -13.83
N ILE A 12 8.10 22.68 -13.90
CA ILE A 12 7.23 23.20 -12.84
C ILE A 12 5.83 22.62 -13.05
N SER A 13 5.38 21.78 -12.12
CA SER A 13 4.05 21.19 -12.17
C SER A 13 3.03 22.10 -11.48
N LEU A 14 2.08 22.63 -12.25
CA LEU A 14 0.91 23.37 -11.74
C LEU A 14 -0.36 22.51 -11.68
N ALA A 15 -0.22 21.19 -11.82
CA ALA A 15 -1.35 20.27 -12.00
C ALA A 15 -1.89 19.70 -10.67
N THR A 16 -1.02 19.15 -9.83
CA THR A 16 -1.43 18.43 -8.62
C THR A 16 -1.41 19.35 -7.40
N GLY A 17 -2.47 19.35 -6.60
CA GLY A 17 -2.54 20.03 -5.30
C GLY A 17 -1.70 19.36 -4.21
N SER A 18 -0.42 19.07 -4.49
CA SER A 18 0.53 18.56 -3.50
C SER A 18 1.19 19.72 -2.76
N PRO A 19 1.05 19.83 -1.43
CA PRO A 19 1.70 20.89 -0.67
C PRO A 19 3.24 20.80 -0.78
N ASN A 20 3.91 21.95 -0.63
CA ASN A 20 5.36 22.02 -0.60
C ASN A 20 5.91 21.28 0.64
N PRO A 21 6.77 20.27 0.51
CA PRO A 21 7.27 19.52 1.66
C PRO A 21 7.99 20.35 2.73
N ASN A 22 8.53 21.52 2.38
CA ASN A 22 9.15 22.43 3.34
C ASN A 22 8.15 23.09 4.29
N THR A 23 6.83 22.99 4.02
CA THR A 23 5.78 23.50 4.92
C THR A 23 5.29 22.44 5.90
N PHE A 24 5.81 21.21 5.83
CA PHE A 24 5.41 20.15 6.76
C PHE A 24 6.00 20.39 8.16
N PRO A 25 5.24 20.16 9.24
CA PRO A 25 5.65 20.56 10.59
C PRO A 25 6.66 19.62 11.25
N PHE A 26 6.87 18.41 10.72
CA PHE A 26 7.76 17.41 11.32
C PHE A 26 9.05 17.25 10.50
N LYS A 27 10.19 17.55 11.14
CA LYS A 27 11.51 17.53 10.49
C LYS A 27 12.20 16.18 10.56
N THR A 28 12.15 15.50 11.70
CA THR A 28 12.76 14.19 11.91
C THR A 28 11.89 13.37 12.86
N ALA A 29 12.09 12.05 12.86
CA ALA A 29 11.49 11.17 13.86
C ALA A 29 12.50 10.10 14.30
N VAL A 30 12.40 9.66 15.55
CA VAL A 30 13.18 8.52 16.06
C VAL A 30 12.22 7.58 16.77
N ILE A 31 12.17 6.33 16.30
CA ILE A 31 11.37 5.27 16.91
C ILE A 31 12.32 4.27 17.56
N THR A 32 12.29 4.17 18.88
CA THR A 32 13.07 3.18 19.63
C THR A 32 12.27 1.89 19.75
N ILE A 33 12.79 0.80 19.21
CA ILE A 33 12.15 -0.53 19.33
C ILE A 33 12.58 -1.23 20.64
N LYS A 34 11.84 -2.26 21.07
CA LYS A 34 12.02 -2.92 22.38
C LYS A 34 13.44 -3.41 22.68
N ASN A 35 14.24 -3.71 21.65
CA ASN A 35 15.64 -4.12 21.81
C ASN A 35 16.63 -2.93 21.93
N GLY A 36 16.12 -1.71 22.08
CA GLY A 36 16.91 -0.49 22.23
C GLY A 36 17.46 0.10 20.93
N LYS A 37 17.32 -0.59 19.78
CA LYS A 37 17.81 -0.07 18.50
C LYS A 37 16.92 1.10 18.03
N PRO A 38 17.49 2.29 17.73
CA PRO A 38 16.72 3.38 17.16
C PRO A 38 16.51 3.18 15.66
N ILE A 39 15.32 3.52 15.18
CA ILE A 39 15.00 3.73 13.76
C ILE A 39 14.90 5.24 13.56
N GLN A 40 15.82 5.80 12.77
CA GLN A 40 15.88 7.24 12.51
C GLN A 40 15.26 7.57 11.15
N PHE A 41 14.41 8.58 11.14
CA PHE A 41 13.83 9.19 9.94
C PHE A 41 14.42 10.58 9.79
N ASP A 42 15.22 10.77 8.75
CA ASP A 42 15.79 12.07 8.39
C ASP A 42 14.76 12.97 7.71
N GLU A 43 15.16 14.20 7.41
CA GLU A 43 14.28 15.21 6.82
C GLU A 43 13.76 14.81 5.44
N GLU A 44 14.57 14.16 4.61
CA GLU A 44 14.15 13.73 3.28
C GLU A 44 13.14 12.58 3.36
N MET A 45 13.35 11.65 4.29
CA MET A 45 12.40 10.59 4.60
C MET A 45 11.08 11.17 5.14
N MET A 46 11.14 12.14 6.05
CA MET A 46 9.95 12.79 6.60
C MET A 46 9.17 13.55 5.52
N LYS A 47 9.84 14.29 4.63
CA LYS A 47 9.22 14.96 3.48
C LYS A 47 8.47 13.98 2.58
N ARG A 48 9.02 12.78 2.36
CA ARG A 48 8.37 11.73 1.56
C ARG A 48 7.20 11.10 2.30
N ALA A 49 7.37 10.77 3.59
CA ALA A 49 6.37 10.10 4.40
C ALA A 49 5.11 10.94 4.64
N LEU A 50 5.26 12.27 4.75
CA LEU A 50 4.15 13.20 4.97
C LEU A 50 3.46 13.66 3.68
N GLN A 51 4.00 13.29 2.51
CA GLN A 51 3.43 13.63 1.21
C GLN A 51 2.46 12.54 0.75
N TYR A 52 1.49 12.93 -0.09
CA TYR A 52 0.64 11.98 -0.79
C TYR A 52 1.46 10.92 -1.55
N SER A 53 0.99 9.68 -1.49
CA SER A 53 1.60 8.53 -2.15
C SER A 53 0.59 7.87 -3.11
N GLN A 54 1.03 6.83 -3.79
CA GLN A 54 0.14 6.03 -4.64
C GLN A 54 -0.83 5.24 -3.78
N SER A 55 -2.07 5.07 -4.25
CA SER A 55 -3.12 4.34 -3.52
C SER A 55 -2.70 2.90 -3.17
N ALA A 56 -1.90 2.26 -4.02
CA ALA A 56 -1.39 0.91 -3.75
C ALA A 56 -0.40 0.87 -2.57
N GLY A 57 0.27 1.97 -2.23
CA GLY A 57 1.29 2.04 -1.20
C GLY A 57 2.62 2.60 -1.71
N ILE A 58 3.59 2.76 -0.81
CA ILE A 58 4.94 3.22 -1.18
C ILE A 58 5.74 2.07 -1.83
N PRO A 59 6.53 2.34 -2.88
CA PRO A 59 7.23 1.30 -3.65
C PRO A 59 8.12 0.38 -2.81
N GLU A 60 8.82 0.94 -1.82
CA GLU A 60 9.74 0.18 -0.96
C GLU A 60 9.00 -0.86 -0.11
N LEU A 61 7.85 -0.49 0.46
CA LEU A 61 7.03 -1.40 1.25
C LEU A 61 6.38 -2.47 0.37
N LEU A 62 5.90 -2.09 -0.82
CA LEU A 62 5.34 -3.03 -1.80
C LEU A 62 6.36 -4.08 -2.24
N SER A 63 7.58 -3.66 -2.55
CA SER A 63 8.68 -4.57 -2.91
C SER A 63 9.00 -5.54 -1.77
N TRP A 64 9.10 -5.03 -0.53
CA TRP A 64 9.35 -5.85 0.64
C TRP A 64 8.24 -6.88 0.89
N LEU A 65 6.97 -6.47 0.80
CA LEU A 65 5.83 -7.37 0.97
C LEU A 65 5.75 -8.43 -0.13
N LYS A 66 6.07 -8.09 -1.38
CA LYS A 66 6.15 -9.07 -2.47
C LYS A 66 7.18 -10.15 -2.18
N GLN A 67 8.36 -9.76 -1.71
CA GLN A 67 9.39 -10.71 -1.32
C GLN A 67 8.95 -11.57 -0.13
N LEU A 68 8.24 -11.00 0.84
CA LEU A 68 7.66 -11.75 1.95
C LEU A 68 6.67 -12.81 1.48
N GLN A 69 5.77 -12.46 0.55
CA GLN A 69 4.82 -13.40 -0.04
C GLN A 69 5.52 -14.53 -0.80
N VAL A 70 6.57 -14.22 -1.58
CA VAL A 70 7.38 -15.24 -2.25
C VAL A 70 8.05 -16.18 -1.24
N LYS A 71 8.64 -15.62 -0.18
CA LYS A 71 9.34 -16.40 0.84
C LYS A 71 8.43 -17.37 1.60
N LEU A 72 7.20 -16.94 1.93
CA LEU A 72 6.29 -17.71 2.78
C LEU A 72 5.33 -18.60 1.98
N HIS A 73 4.91 -18.15 0.80
CA HIS A 73 3.82 -18.79 0.05
C HIS A 73 4.21 -19.19 -1.37
N ASN A 74 5.28 -18.59 -1.93
CA ASN A 74 5.74 -18.79 -3.31
C ASN A 74 4.60 -18.90 -4.35
N PRO A 75 3.76 -17.86 -4.54
CA PRO A 75 2.57 -17.96 -5.36
C PRO A 75 2.92 -18.30 -6.82
N PRO A 76 2.22 -19.25 -7.47
CA PRO A 76 2.57 -19.71 -8.81
C PRO A 76 2.41 -18.62 -9.88
N THR A 77 1.59 -17.59 -9.61
CA THR A 77 1.28 -16.50 -10.53
C THR A 77 2.21 -15.28 -10.39
N ILE A 78 3.23 -15.32 -9.51
CA ILE A 78 4.10 -14.15 -9.25
C ILE A 78 4.90 -13.71 -10.48
N ASN A 79 5.28 -14.65 -11.34
CA ASN A 79 6.08 -14.40 -12.54
C ASN A 79 5.26 -14.42 -13.84
N TYR A 80 3.93 -14.47 -13.74
CA TYR A 80 3.09 -14.43 -14.93
C TYR A 80 3.22 -13.06 -15.62
N PRO A 81 3.03 -12.97 -16.94
CA PRO A 81 2.82 -11.70 -17.59
C PRO A 81 1.61 -10.98 -17.00
N THR A 82 1.65 -9.65 -16.92
CA THR A 82 0.52 -8.85 -16.40
C THR A 82 -0.79 -9.14 -17.14
N SER A 83 -0.72 -9.39 -18.45
CA SER A 83 -1.87 -9.78 -19.29
C SER A 83 -2.46 -11.15 -18.94
N GLN A 84 -1.78 -11.95 -18.12
CA GLN A 84 -2.19 -13.30 -17.72
C GLN A 84 -2.46 -13.40 -16.21
N GLY A 85 -2.72 -12.28 -15.54
CA GLY A 85 -3.08 -12.28 -14.11
C GLY A 85 -1.89 -12.47 -13.18
N GLN A 86 -0.80 -11.75 -13.44
CA GLN A 86 0.32 -11.66 -12.51
C GLN A 86 -0.15 -11.25 -11.12
N MET A 87 0.31 -11.97 -10.09
CA MET A 87 0.03 -11.56 -8.71
C MET A 87 0.63 -10.18 -8.43
N ASP A 88 -0.15 -9.33 -7.77
CA ASP A 88 0.29 -8.03 -7.28
C ASP A 88 -0.17 -7.81 -5.83
N ILE A 89 0.37 -6.77 -5.20
CA ILE A 89 0.09 -6.40 -3.81
C ILE A 89 -0.32 -4.93 -3.74
N CYS A 90 -1.30 -4.64 -2.90
CA CYS A 90 -1.60 -3.29 -2.42
C CYS A 90 -1.68 -3.28 -0.89
N ILE A 91 -1.40 -2.12 -0.31
CA ILE A 91 -1.56 -1.88 1.12
C ILE A 91 -3.03 -1.59 1.42
N THR A 92 -3.54 -2.22 2.47
CA THR A 92 -4.89 -1.95 3.01
C THR A 92 -4.79 -1.32 4.40
N ALA A 93 -5.87 -0.68 4.84
CA ALA A 93 -6.01 -0.17 6.20
C ALA A 93 -6.36 -1.29 7.22
N GLY A 94 -5.79 -2.49 7.04
CA GLY A 94 -6.09 -3.68 7.83
C GLY A 94 -6.84 -4.75 7.05
N SER A 95 -7.13 -5.88 7.73
CA SER A 95 -7.81 -7.03 7.13
C SER A 95 -9.25 -6.73 6.74
N GLN A 96 -9.98 -5.98 7.57
CA GLN A 96 -11.38 -5.63 7.32
C GLN A 96 -11.55 -4.80 6.04
N ASP A 97 -10.67 -3.80 5.84
CA ASP A 97 -10.61 -3.00 4.62
C ASP A 97 -10.28 -3.88 3.38
N GLY A 98 -9.42 -4.87 3.55
CA GLY A 98 -9.11 -5.85 2.49
C GLY A 98 -10.30 -6.74 2.14
N LEU A 99 -11.02 -7.26 3.14
CA LEU A 99 -12.23 -8.07 2.94
C LEU A 99 -13.31 -7.27 2.22
N CYS A 100 -13.59 -6.05 2.67
CA CYS A 100 -14.57 -5.14 2.05
C CYS A 100 -14.26 -4.93 0.56
N LYS A 101 -13.03 -4.56 0.22
CA LYS A 101 -12.59 -4.39 -1.17
C LYS A 101 -12.78 -5.67 -2.00
N VAL A 102 -12.42 -6.83 -1.45
CA VAL A 102 -12.58 -8.11 -2.17
C VAL A 102 -14.05 -8.40 -2.44
N PHE A 103 -14.93 -8.19 -1.46
CA PHE A 103 -16.36 -8.45 -1.58
C PHE A 103 -17.03 -7.50 -2.55
N GLU A 104 -16.74 -6.21 -2.49
CA GLU A 104 -17.23 -5.22 -3.47
C GLU A 104 -16.78 -5.55 -4.90
N MET A 105 -15.61 -6.17 -5.07
CA MET A 105 -15.10 -6.55 -6.40
C MET A 105 -15.75 -7.81 -6.98
N ILE A 106 -16.20 -8.76 -6.15
CA ILE A 106 -16.59 -10.11 -6.62
C ILE A 106 -18.02 -10.54 -6.28
N ILE A 107 -18.76 -9.79 -5.46
CA ILE A 107 -20.12 -10.14 -4.99
C ILE A 107 -21.12 -9.12 -5.50
N ASN A 108 -22.22 -9.59 -6.09
CA ASN A 108 -23.37 -8.79 -6.48
C ASN A 108 -24.61 -9.11 -5.63
N PRO A 109 -25.60 -8.21 -5.57
CA PRO A 109 -26.88 -8.50 -4.92
C PRO A 109 -27.55 -9.76 -5.49
N GLY A 110 -27.83 -10.73 -4.62
CA GLY A 110 -28.44 -12.01 -4.98
C GLY A 110 -27.46 -13.17 -5.14
N ASP A 111 -26.15 -12.91 -5.10
CA ASP A 111 -25.15 -13.98 -5.13
C ASP A 111 -25.17 -14.80 -3.84
N ASN A 112 -24.93 -16.11 -3.98
CA ASN A 112 -24.72 -17.00 -2.83
C ASN A 112 -23.22 -17.09 -2.52
N VAL A 113 -22.85 -16.87 -1.26
CA VAL A 113 -21.45 -16.90 -0.80
C VAL A 113 -21.25 -18.05 0.17
N LEU A 114 -20.24 -18.89 -0.09
CA LEU A 114 -19.88 -19.98 0.82
C LEU A 114 -19.10 -19.45 2.02
N LEU A 115 -19.52 -19.83 3.22
CA LEU A 115 -18.89 -19.45 4.49
C LEU A 115 -18.65 -20.70 5.34
N ASN A 116 -17.58 -20.67 6.15
CA ASN A 116 -17.31 -21.71 7.13
C ASN A 116 -18.21 -21.56 8.36
N GLU A 117 -18.49 -22.67 9.06
CA GLU A 117 -19.13 -22.65 10.37
C GLU A 117 -18.16 -23.24 11.43
N PRO A 118 -17.64 -22.44 12.38
CA PRO A 118 -17.92 -21.02 12.61
C PRO A 118 -17.19 -20.06 11.63
N VAL A 119 -17.79 -18.89 11.38
CA VAL A 119 -17.22 -17.81 10.55
C VAL A 119 -16.63 -16.68 11.41
N TYR A 120 -15.59 -16.00 10.91
CA TYR A 120 -15.15 -14.72 11.49
C TYR A 120 -16.25 -13.67 11.33
N SER A 121 -16.76 -13.12 12.43
CA SER A 121 -17.91 -12.19 12.41
C SER A 121 -17.66 -10.91 11.59
N GLY A 122 -16.41 -10.44 11.51
CA GLY A 122 -16.04 -9.31 10.65
C GLY A 122 -16.33 -9.57 9.18
N THR A 123 -16.30 -10.81 8.71
CA THR A 123 -16.67 -11.18 7.34
C THR A 123 -18.14 -10.87 7.01
N LEU A 124 -19.04 -10.99 7.99
CA LEU A 124 -20.48 -10.71 7.79
C LEU A 124 -20.80 -9.20 7.80
N GLN A 125 -19.86 -8.39 8.27
CA GLN A 125 -19.99 -6.94 8.42
C GLN A 125 -19.06 -6.16 7.47
N ALA A 126 -18.29 -6.87 6.64
CA ALA A 126 -17.33 -6.31 5.70
C ALA A 126 -18.02 -5.69 4.49
#